data_AF-A0A5J5IZM3-F1
#
_entry.id   AF-A0A5J5IZM3-F1
#
_cell.length_a   1.000
_cell.length_b   1.000
_cell.length_c   1.000
_cell.angle_alpha   90.00
_cell.angle_beta   90.00
_cell.angle_gamma   90.00
#
_symmetry.space_group_name_H-M   'P 1'
#
loop_
_entity.id
_entity.type
_entity.pdbx_description
1 polymer ?
#
loop_
_entity_poly.entity_id
_entity_poly.type
_entity_poly.pdbx_seq_one_letter_code
_entity_poly.pdbx_strand_id
1 'polypeptide(L)'
;MTSVNRLTVDGRDYFLPDPVTELREQILAAVKAGGGYVNIPPLRSGPGIDILFSPGMPVVWTRIDVGGEPDSSEPDVIEDSYPDV
;
A
#
# COMPACT_ATOMS: atom_id res chain seq x y z
N MET A 1 -2.30 0.70 18.10
CA MET A 1 -1.24 0.70 17.07
C MET A 1 -1.70 1.60 15.95
N THR A 2 -0.95 2.65 15.63
CA THR A 2 -1.25 3.49 14.47
C THR A 2 -0.88 2.67 13.24
N SER A 3 -1.85 2.15 12.50
CA SER A 3 -1.60 1.45 11.24
C SER A 3 -2.05 2.34 10.08
N VAL A 4 -1.19 2.54 9.08
CA VAL A 4 -1.48 3.34 7.89
C VAL A 4 -1.70 2.40 6.72
N ASN A 5 -2.77 2.64 5.97
CA ASN A 5 -3.03 1.91 4.74
C ASN A 5 -2.40 2.67 3.56
N ARG A 6 -1.62 1.98 2.74
CA ARG A 6 -1.04 2.50 1.49
C ARG A 6 -1.70 1.79 0.30
N LEU A 7 -2.26 2.59 -0.59
CA LEU A 7 -2.80 2.17 -1.87
C LEU A 7 -1.86 2.67 -2.97
N THR A 8 -1.23 1.76 -3.71
CA THR A 8 -0.39 2.11 -4.85
C THR A 8 -1.17 1.86 -6.13
N VAL A 9 -1.33 2.89 -6.97
CA VAL A 9 -2.02 2.83 -8.26
C VAL A 9 -1.10 3.36 -9.34
N ASP A 10 -0.73 2.52 -10.31
CA ASP A 10 0.14 2.91 -11.43
C ASP A 10 1.45 3.60 -10.99
N GLY A 11 2.05 3.10 -9.88
CA GLY A 11 3.27 3.65 -9.29
C GLY A 11 3.07 4.91 -8.42
N ARG A 12 1.82 5.36 -8.21
CA ARG A 12 1.50 6.47 -7.30
C ARG A 12 0.99 5.93 -5.97
N ASP A 13 1.61 6.37 -4.88
CA ASP A 13 1.23 5.98 -3.53
C ASP A 13 0.21 6.95 -2.90
N TYR A 14 -0.86 6.38 -2.38
CA TYR A 14 -1.92 7.07 -1.64
C TYR A 14 -1.99 6.51 -0.23
N PHE A 15 -1.89 7.39 0.76
CA PHE A 15 -2.00 7.03 2.16
C PHE A 15 -3.41 7.33 2.66
N LEU A 16 -4.01 6.34 3.32
CA LEU A 16 -5.42 6.34 3.66
C LEU A 16 -5.63 6.30 5.17
N PRO A 17 -6.60 7.07 5.71
CA PRO A 17 -7.02 6.92 7.10
C PRO A 17 -7.77 5.59 7.30
N ASP A 18 -7.72 5.07 8.52
CA ASP A 18 -8.55 3.92 8.92
C ASP A 18 -9.97 4.41 9.29
N PRO A 19 -11.06 3.69 8.94
CA PRO A 19 -11.13 2.41 8.23
C PRO A 19 -11.15 2.53 6.70
N VAL A 20 -10.71 1.46 6.03
CA VAL A 20 -10.54 1.40 4.56
C VAL A 20 -11.39 0.32 3.87
N THR A 21 -12.26 -0.36 4.61
CA THR A 21 -13.02 -1.52 4.12
C THR A 21 -13.91 -1.16 2.95
N GLU A 22 -14.72 -0.11 3.07
CA GLU A 22 -15.63 0.34 2.01
C GLU A 22 -14.86 0.80 0.76
N LEU A 23 -13.72 1.47 0.95
CA LEU A 23 -12.89 1.92 -0.16
C LEU A 23 -12.31 0.74 -0.94
N ARG A 24 -11.87 -0.32 -0.25
CA ARG A 24 -11.40 -1.56 -0.90
C ARG A 24 -12.50 -2.20 -1.75
N GLU A 25 -13.73 -2.26 -1.23
CA GLU A 25 -14.85 -2.83 -1.96
C GLU A 25 -15.20 -2.01 -3.22
N GLN A 26 -15.17 -0.68 -3.12
CA GLN A 26 -15.39 0.21 -4.27
C GLN A 26 -14.32 0.04 -5.36
N ILE A 27 -13.04 -0.01 -4.97
CA ILE A 27 -11.93 -0.24 -5.91
C ILE A 27 -12.08 -1.61 -6.57
N LEU A 28 -12.38 -2.65 -5.79
CA LEU A 28 -12.57 -4.00 -6.32
C LEU A 28 -13.76 -4.08 -7.28
N ALA A 29 -14.86 -3.37 -6.98
CA ALA A 29 -16.01 -3.26 -7.89
C ALA A 29 -15.64 -2.54 -9.19
N ALA A 30 -14.93 -1.41 -9.12
CA ALA A 30 -14.46 -0.66 -10.27
C ALA A 30 -13.53 -1.48 -11.18
N VAL A 31 -12.58 -2.20 -10.59
CA VAL A 31 -11.67 -3.09 -11.33
C VAL A 31 -12.44 -4.24 -11.98
N LYS A 32 -13.39 -4.86 -11.27
CA LYS A 32 -14.23 -5.95 -11.81
C LYS A 32 -15.17 -5.48 -12.92
N ALA A 33 -15.69 -4.26 -12.85
CA ALA A 33 -16.53 -3.67 -13.88
C ALA A 33 -15.75 -3.30 -15.16
N GLY A 34 -14.42 -3.42 -15.12
CA GLY A 34 -13.55 -3.05 -16.24
C GLY A 34 -13.35 -1.55 -16.37
N GLY A 35 -13.48 -0.81 -15.27
CA GLY A 35 -13.47 0.64 -15.29
C GLY A 35 -14.31 1.25 -14.18
N GLY A 36 -13.77 2.19 -13.41
CA GLY A 36 -14.60 2.99 -12.49
C GLY A 36 -13.86 4.11 -11.79
N TYR A 37 -14.54 5.24 -11.60
CA TYR A 37 -14.03 6.33 -10.77
C TYR A 37 -14.29 6.02 -9.30
N VAL A 38 -13.24 6.09 -8.48
CA VAL A 38 -13.34 5.98 -7.03
C VAL A 38 -12.71 7.20 -6.39
N ASN A 39 -13.42 7.80 -5.44
CA ASN A 39 -12.94 8.95 -4.69
C ASN A 39 -12.04 8.46 -3.55
N ILE A 40 -10.78 8.91 -3.57
CA ILE A 40 -9.78 8.60 -2.56
C ILE A 40 -9.73 9.76 -1.56
N PRO A 41 -10.06 9.52 -0.27
CA PRO A 41 -10.03 10.55 0.75
C PRO A 41 -8.58 10.95 1.06
N PRO A 42 -8.33 12.22 1.42
CA PRO A 42 -6.98 12.69 1.71
C PRO A 42 -6.53 12.30 3.12
N LEU A 43 -5.22 12.07 3.29
CA LEU A 43 -4.63 11.77 4.59
C LEU A 43 -4.68 12.96 5.57
N ARG A 44 -4.61 14.19 5.05
CA ARG A 44 -4.67 15.45 5.82
C ARG A 44 -5.67 16.38 5.14
N SER A 45 -6.41 17.16 5.93
CA SER A 45 -7.53 18.03 5.51
C SER A 45 -7.34 18.62 4.10
N GLY A 46 -8.24 18.28 3.17
CA GLY A 46 -8.19 18.68 1.76
C GLY A 46 -9.34 18.07 0.94
N PRO A 47 -9.45 18.39 -0.35
CA PRO A 47 -10.35 17.69 -1.26
C PRO A 47 -9.81 16.28 -1.55
N GLY A 48 -10.69 15.27 -1.56
CA GLY A 48 -10.37 13.95 -2.10
C GLY A 48 -10.04 14.00 -3.58
N ILE A 49 -9.44 12.94 -4.11
CA ILE A 49 -9.12 12.83 -5.53
C ILE A 49 -9.95 11.73 -6.17
N ASP A 50 -10.43 11.95 -7.38
CA ASP A 50 -11.09 10.89 -8.16
C ASP A 50 -10.07 10.17 -9.03
N ILE A 51 -9.95 8.86 -8.83
CA ILE A 51 -9.06 8.01 -9.63
C ILE A 51 -9.91 7.11 -10.51
N LEU A 52 -9.63 7.12 -11.82
CA LEU A 52 -10.18 6.15 -12.76
C LEU A 52 -9.36 4.87 -12.69
N PHE A 53 -9.95 3.80 -12.15
CA PHE A 53 -9.37 2.47 -12.19
C PHE A 53 -9.70 1.81 -13.52
N SER A 54 -8.71 1.66 -14.39
CA SER A 54 -8.85 1.03 -15.70
C SER A 54 -8.39 -0.44 -15.67
N PRO A 55 -8.88 -1.29 -16.58
CA PRO A 55 -8.37 -2.65 -16.76
C PRO A 55 -6.87 -2.62 -17.04
N GLY A 56 -6.11 -3.47 -16.35
CA GLY A 56 -4.65 -3.57 -16.51
C GLY A 56 -3.84 -2.56 -15.70
N MET A 57 -4.49 -1.63 -14.98
CA MET A 57 -3.79 -0.74 -14.05
C MET A 57 -3.37 -1.53 -12.80
N PRO A 58 -2.07 -1.58 -12.45
CA PRO A 58 -1.62 -2.29 -11.27
C PRO A 58 -2.12 -1.55 -10.01
N VAL A 59 -2.82 -2.28 -9.15
CA VAL A 59 -3.32 -1.79 -7.87
C VAL A 59 -2.79 -2.67 -6.76
N VAL A 60 -2.05 -2.08 -5.82
CA VAL A 60 -1.45 -2.80 -4.70
C VAL A 60 -1.96 -2.18 -3.40
N TRP A 61 -2.40 -3.05 -2.48
CA TRP A 61 -2.75 -2.65 -1.12
C TRP A 61 -1.68 -3.10 -0.14
N THR A 62 -1.19 -2.18 0.69
CA THR A 62 -0.25 -2.49 1.78
C THR A 62 -0.79 -1.93 3.10
N ARG A 63 -0.77 -2.73 4.16
CA ARG A 63 -1.01 -2.26 5.53
C ARG A 63 0.35 -2.11 6.21
N ILE A 64 0.67 -0.90 6.65
CA ILE A 64 1.91 -0.58 7.34
C ILE A 64 1.55 -0.36 8.80
N ASP A 65 2.08 -1.19 9.70
CA ASP A 65 1.97 -0.91 11.13
C ASP A 65 3.05 0.11 11.50
N VAL A 66 2.64 1.28 12.00
CA VAL A 66 3.55 2.37 12.39
C VAL A 66 3.90 2.27 13.88
N GLY A 67 3.60 1.14 14.53
CA GLY A 67 3.99 0.79 15.89
C GLY A 67 5.25 -0.08 15.91
N GLY A 68 6.42 0.56 15.81
CA GLY A 68 7.75 0.14 16.27
C GLY A 68 8.13 -1.35 16.29
N GLU A 69 8.86 -1.78 15.26
CA GLU A 69 10.22 -2.36 15.28
C GLU A 69 10.56 -2.61 13.79
N PRO A 70 11.67 -2.12 13.22
CA PRO A 70 12.09 -2.63 11.92
C PRO A 70 12.33 -4.12 12.11
N ASP A 71 11.54 -4.95 11.43
CA ASP A 71 11.84 -6.38 11.28
C ASP A 71 13.22 -6.44 10.62
N SER A 72 14.24 -6.58 11.47
CA SER A 72 15.62 -6.81 11.08
C SER A 72 15.68 -8.26 10.64
N SER A 73 15.03 -8.56 9.52
CA SER A 73 15.39 -9.69 8.67
C SER A 73 16.69 -9.31 7.97
N GLU A 74 17.75 -9.19 8.78
CA GLU A 74 19.13 -9.30 8.34
C GLU A 74 19.24 -10.71 7.71
N PRO A 75 19.61 -10.84 6.42
CA PRO A 75 20.11 -12.13 5.97
C PRO A 75 21.42 -12.36 6.71
N ASP A 76 21.40 -13.32 7.63
CA ASP A 76 22.58 -13.91 8.26
C ASP A 76 23.44 -14.52 7.13
N VAL A 77 24.31 -13.72 6.53
CA VAL A 77 25.31 -14.20 5.58
C VAL A 77 26.42 -14.83 6.41
N ILE A 78 26.25 -16.12 6.70
CA ILE A 78 27.32 -16.97 7.22
C ILE A 78 28.15 -17.45 6.01
N GLU A 79 29.24 -16.74 5.68
CA GLU A 79 30.41 -17.24 4.95
C GLU A 79 31.40 -16.05 4.87
N ASP A 80 32.60 -16.11 5.44
CA ASP A 80 33.67 -16.88 4.83
C ASP A 80 34.74 -17.28 5.86
N SER A 81 35.10 -18.55 5.78
CA SER A 81 36.17 -19.18 6.53
C SER A 81 37.53 -18.78 5.93
N TYR A 82 38.38 -18.11 6.69
CA TYR A 82 39.83 -18.09 6.43
C TYR A 82 40.61 -18.50 7.68
N PRO A 83 41.23 -19.69 7.70
CA PRO A 83 42.39 -19.92 8.55
C PRO A 83 43.64 -19.49 7.79
N ASP A 84 44.28 -18.40 8.22
CA ASP A 84 45.70 -18.15 7.92
C ASP A 84 46.34 -17.32 9.04
N VAL A 85 46.98 -18.02 10.01
CA VAL A 85 48.28 -17.69 10.62
C VAL A 85 48.85 -18.88 11.38
#